data_AF-A0A7H8NBT9-F1
#
_entry.id   AF-A0A7H8NBT9-F1
#
_cell.length_a   1.000
_cell.length_b   1.000
_cell.length_c   1.000
_cell.angle_alpha   90.00
_cell.angle_beta   90.00
_cell.angle_gamma   90.00
#
_symmetry.space_group_name_H-M   'P 1'
#
loop_
_entity.id
_entity.type
_entity.pdbx_description
1 polymer ?
#
loop_
_entity_poly.entity_id
_entity_poly.type
_entity_poly.pdbx_seq_one_letter_code
_entity_poly.pdbx_strand_id
1 'polypeptide(L)'
;MGVRVVDPVWLGLRGGHVHSRGQSIGTGEWGRHGRPGHSTPDFSLLTKREVEVLLLLADGESNRSLARQLNIAERTVRAHVTSLMRKLGARSRVEAALMVYNHRNALTAEAA
;
A
#
# COMPACT_ATOMS: atom_id res chain seq x y z
N MET A 1 10.74 26.25 -7.06
CA MET A 1 11.28 25.25 -8.01
C MET A 1 10.39 24.02 -7.98
N GLY A 2 9.63 23.81 -9.07
CA GLY A 2 9.07 22.54 -9.55
C GLY A 2 8.29 21.63 -8.59
N VAL A 3 7.01 21.92 -8.40
CA VAL A 3 6.03 20.90 -7.98
C VAL A 3 5.87 19.90 -9.14
N ARG A 4 6.12 18.61 -8.89
CA ARG A 4 5.70 17.52 -9.80
C ARG A 4 4.69 16.66 -9.08
N VAL A 5 3.45 17.13 -9.04
CA VAL A 5 2.28 16.27 -8.82
C VAL A 5 2.20 15.38 -10.06
N VAL A 6 2.45 14.09 -9.89
CA VAL A 6 2.09 13.11 -10.91
C VAL A 6 0.58 12.95 -10.85
N ASP A 7 -0.13 13.46 -11.83
CA ASP A 7 -1.58 13.26 -11.99
C ASP A 7 -1.92 11.77 -12.07
N PRO A 8 -2.63 11.16 -11.10
CA PRO A 8 -3.13 9.81 -11.24
C PRO A 8 -4.57 9.87 -11.76
N VAL A 9 -4.75 9.52 -13.03
CA VAL A 9 -6.03 9.37 -13.74
C VAL A 9 -6.91 8.21 -13.19
N TRP A 10 -6.78 7.84 -11.92
CA TRP A 10 -7.54 6.77 -11.29
C TRP A 10 -8.87 7.22 -10.65
N LEU A 11 -9.27 8.49 -10.84
CA LEU A 11 -10.55 9.02 -10.33
C LEU A 11 -11.73 8.68 -11.26
N GLY A 12 -11.85 7.40 -11.59
CA GLY A 12 -12.92 6.85 -12.39
C GLY A 12 -13.46 5.60 -11.74
N LEU A 13 -14.28 5.77 -10.69
CA LEU A 13 -15.55 5.06 -10.43
C LEU A 13 -15.94 5.16 -8.95
N ARG A 14 -17.19 5.58 -8.77
CA ARG A 14 -17.86 5.87 -7.51
C ARG A 14 -18.22 4.59 -6.76
N GLY A 15 -18.30 4.71 -5.44
CA GLY A 15 -19.22 3.91 -4.62
C GLY A 15 -18.53 3.00 -3.61
N GLY A 16 -18.68 3.35 -2.33
CA GLY A 16 -18.31 2.46 -1.23
C GLY A 16 -17.68 3.20 -0.06
N HIS A 17 -18.51 3.83 0.77
CA HIS A 17 -18.10 4.25 2.11
C HIS A 17 -17.65 3.01 2.91
N VAL A 18 -16.44 3.03 3.47
CA VAL A 18 -16.06 2.11 4.54
C VAL A 18 -15.81 2.93 5.81
N HIS A 19 -16.76 2.83 6.75
CA HIS A 19 -16.53 3.22 8.13
C HIS A 19 -15.62 2.15 8.75
N SER A 20 -14.53 2.58 9.38
CA SER A 20 -13.78 1.71 10.26
C SER A 20 -14.52 1.61 11.60
N ARG A 21 -15.04 0.43 11.92
CA ARG A 21 -15.36 0.03 13.30
C ARG A 21 -15.38 -1.50 13.40
N GLY A 22 -14.55 -2.02 14.32
CA GLY A 22 -14.79 -3.24 15.11
C GLY A 22 -15.03 -4.58 14.40
N GLN A 23 -14.01 -5.44 14.47
CA GLN A 23 -14.09 -6.90 14.67
C GLN A 23 -14.84 -7.79 13.68
N SER A 24 -14.08 -8.74 13.11
CA SER A 24 -14.54 -10.13 12.97
C SER A 24 -13.36 -11.05 13.30
N ILE A 25 -13.51 -11.74 14.43
CA ILE A 25 -12.77 -12.93 14.83
C ILE A 25 -12.95 -14.01 13.74
N GLY A 26 -11.90 -14.24 12.95
CA GLY A 26 -11.72 -15.46 12.17
C GLY A 26 -10.95 -16.46 13.03
N THR A 27 -11.66 -17.41 13.60
CA THR A 27 -11.15 -18.59 14.29
C THR A 27 -10.25 -19.43 13.37
N GLY A 28 -9.03 -19.69 13.84
CA GLY A 28 -8.25 -20.90 13.53
C GLY A 28 -7.75 -21.04 12.10
N GLU A 29 -6.49 -20.65 11.86
CA GLU A 29 -5.54 -21.38 11.01
C GLU A 29 -4.15 -20.70 11.05
N TRP A 30 -3.42 -20.89 12.15
CA TRP A 30 -1.95 -20.84 12.10
C TRP A 30 -1.44 -22.18 11.56
N GLY A 31 -1.93 -22.56 10.38
CA GLY A 31 -1.76 -23.87 9.78
C GLY A 31 -0.97 -23.78 8.48
N ARG A 32 0.26 -24.28 8.54
CA ARG A 32 1.18 -24.59 7.42
C ARG A 32 1.97 -23.40 6.87
N HIS A 33 3.26 -23.43 7.18
CA HIS A 33 4.34 -22.91 6.33
C HIS A 33 4.32 -23.61 4.96
N GLY A 34 3.31 -23.33 4.13
CA GLY A 34 3.53 -23.37 2.70
C GLY A 34 4.62 -22.34 2.41
N ARG A 35 5.65 -22.73 1.68
CA ARG A 35 6.57 -21.76 1.05
C ARG A 35 5.70 -20.65 0.48
N PRO A 36 5.92 -19.36 0.79
CA PRO A 36 5.16 -18.31 0.11
C PRO A 36 5.46 -18.49 -1.38
N GLY A 37 4.48 -19.05 -2.09
CA GLY A 37 4.44 -18.94 -3.54
C GLY A 37 4.61 -17.46 -3.83
N HIS A 38 5.29 -17.14 -4.92
CA HIS A 38 5.40 -15.76 -5.37
C HIS A 38 4.02 -15.33 -5.87
N SER A 39 3.09 -15.14 -4.94
CA SER A 39 1.78 -14.55 -5.20
C SER A 39 2.09 -13.11 -5.56
N THR A 40 1.74 -12.74 -6.78
CA THR A 40 1.79 -11.35 -7.22
C THR A 40 1.09 -10.49 -6.15
N PRO A 41 1.74 -9.42 -5.67
CA PRO A 41 1.15 -8.58 -4.63
C PRO A 41 -0.21 -8.05 -5.12
N ASP A 42 -1.25 -8.28 -4.33
CA ASP A 42 -2.59 -7.83 -4.65
C ASP A 42 -2.84 -6.44 -4.04
N PHE A 43 -2.67 -5.41 -4.87
CA PHE A 43 -2.89 -4.02 -4.46
C PHE A 43 -4.37 -3.67 -4.26
N SER A 44 -5.31 -4.50 -4.70
CA SER A 44 -6.75 -4.26 -4.53
C SER A 44 -7.20 -4.36 -3.06
N LEU A 45 -6.41 -5.03 -2.22
CA LEU A 45 -6.65 -5.17 -0.77
C LEU A 45 -6.37 -3.88 0.02
N LEU A 46 -5.72 -2.90 -0.60
CA LEU A 46 -5.34 -1.66 0.05
C LEU A 46 -6.49 -0.66 0.04
N THR A 47 -6.68 0.00 1.17
CA THR A 47 -7.54 1.18 1.24
C THR A 47 -6.88 2.34 0.48
N LYS A 48 -7.68 3.34 0.06
CA LYS A 48 -7.17 4.56 -0.59
C LYS A 48 -6.01 5.20 0.17
N ARG A 49 -6.13 5.27 1.50
CA ARG A 49 -5.10 5.85 2.35
C ARG A 49 -3.83 5.01 2.40
N GLU A 50 -3.95 3.68 2.40
CA GLU A 50 -2.79 2.79 2.34
C GLU A 50 -2.10 2.87 0.98
N VAL A 51 -2.83 3.08 -0.11
CA VAL A 51 -2.26 3.35 -1.44
C VAL A 51 -1.46 4.65 -1.43
N GLU A 52 -2.01 5.75 -0.90
CA GLU A 52 -1.27 7.02 -0.78
C GLU A 52 0.03 6.85 0.03
N VAL A 53 -0.04 6.16 1.18
CA VAL A 53 1.14 5.86 2.00
C VAL A 53 2.14 5.01 1.22
N LEU A 54 1.68 3.98 0.50
CA LEU A 54 2.54 3.08 -0.26
C LEU A 54 3.27 3.81 -1.40
N LEU A 55 2.61 4.71 -2.11
CA LEU A 55 3.21 5.47 -3.21
C LEU A 55 4.33 6.39 -2.70
N LEU A 56 4.05 7.20 -1.67
CA LEU A 56 5.08 8.04 -1.03
C LEU A 56 6.19 7.18 -0.41
N LEU A 57 5.83 6.01 0.12
CA LEU A 57 6.80 5.08 0.68
C LEU A 57 7.77 4.55 -0.37
N ALA A 58 7.25 4.22 -1.56
CA ALA A 58 8.02 3.77 -2.71
C ALA A 58 8.94 4.86 -3.28
N ASP A 59 8.56 6.13 -3.14
CA ASP A 59 9.41 7.28 -3.46
C ASP A 59 10.53 7.52 -2.42
N GLY A 60 10.63 6.69 -1.38
CA GLY A 60 11.69 6.74 -0.38
C GLY A 60 11.41 7.66 0.81
N GLU A 61 10.20 8.20 0.92
CA GLU A 61 9.88 9.23 1.92
C GLU A 61 9.85 8.70 3.36
N SER A 62 10.51 9.38 4.30
CA SER A 62 10.49 8.96 5.71
C SER A 62 9.08 9.06 6.32
N ASN A 63 8.79 8.31 7.39
CA ASN A 63 7.49 8.40 8.09
C ASN A 63 7.15 9.83 8.53
N ARG A 64 8.17 10.62 8.89
CA ARG A 64 8.00 12.04 9.25
C ARG A 64 7.62 12.89 8.03
N SER A 65 8.20 12.61 6.87
CA SER A 65 7.83 13.29 5.62
C SER A 65 6.41 12.94 5.21
N LEU A 66 6.05 11.64 5.21
CA LEU A 66 4.69 11.17 4.99
C LEU A 66 3.69 11.87 5.92
N ALA A 67 4.00 11.94 7.21
CA ALA A 67 3.14 12.58 8.20
C ALA A 67 2.83 14.04 7.83
N ARG A 68 3.83 14.78 7.36
CA ARG A 68 3.69 16.17 6.91
C ARG A 68 2.88 16.26 5.62
N GLN A 69 3.23 15.47 4.60
CA GLN A 69 2.57 15.51 3.29
C GLN A 69 1.09 15.10 3.39
N LEU A 70 0.81 14.14 4.27
CA LEU A 70 -0.52 13.58 4.45
C LEU A 70 -1.32 14.24 5.59
N ASN A 71 -0.76 15.26 6.25
CA ASN A 71 -1.31 15.99 7.39
C ASN A 71 -1.89 15.09 8.52
N ILE A 72 -1.09 14.11 8.98
CA ILE A 72 -1.45 13.19 10.06
C ILE A 72 -0.26 12.96 11.00
N ALA A 73 -0.51 12.38 12.18
CA ALA A 73 0.56 12.04 13.12
C ALA A 73 1.49 10.94 12.57
N GLU A 74 2.80 11.00 12.89
CA GLU A 74 3.77 9.99 12.49
C GLU A 74 3.41 8.59 13.01
N ARG A 75 2.81 8.50 14.21
CA ARG A 75 2.28 7.23 14.76
C ARG A 75 1.21 6.62 13.86
N THR A 76 0.35 7.46 13.25
CA THR A 76 -0.69 7.02 12.33
C THR A 76 -0.10 6.52 11.02
N VAL A 77 0.95 7.19 10.50
CA VAL A 77 1.72 6.69 9.35
C VAL A 77 2.28 5.31 9.63
N ARG A 78 2.93 5.10 10.80
CA ARG A 78 3.47 3.78 11.19
C ARG A 78 2.38 2.71 11.21
N ALA A 79 1.18 3.03 11.71
CA ALA A 79 0.06 2.10 11.70
C ALA A 79 -0.39 1.73 10.27
N HIS A 80 -0.48 2.70 9.35
CA HIS A 80 -0.76 2.44 7.94
C HIS A 80 0.32 1.59 7.28
N VAL A 81 1.60 1.89 7.52
CA VAL A 81 2.74 1.11 6.99
C VAL A 81 2.71 -0.34 7.49
N THR A 82 2.45 -0.57 8.77
CA THR A 82 2.29 -1.94 9.29
C THR A 82 1.11 -2.67 8.65
N SER A 83 -0.04 -1.99 8.50
CA SER A 83 -1.24 -2.59 7.90
C SER A 83 -1.02 -2.95 6.44
N LEU A 84 -0.47 -2.04 5.63
CA LEU A 84 -0.23 -2.28 4.21
C LEU A 84 0.84 -3.35 3.99
N MET A 85 1.92 -3.39 4.78
CA MET A 85 2.95 -4.44 4.65
C MET A 85 2.35 -5.82 4.93
N ARG A 86 1.51 -5.94 5.96
CA ARG A 86 0.79 -7.19 6.26
C ARG A 86 -0.13 -7.60 5.11
N LYS A 87 -0.88 -6.66 4.53
CA LYS A 87 -1.80 -6.93 3.40
C LYS A 87 -1.05 -7.35 2.13
N LEU A 88 0.09 -6.74 1.85
CA LEU A 88 0.92 -7.05 0.68
C LEU A 88 1.84 -8.26 0.90
N GLY A 89 1.94 -8.78 2.12
CA GLY A 89 2.92 -9.80 2.48
C GLY A 89 4.38 -9.30 2.42
N ALA A 90 4.60 -7.98 2.45
CA ALA A 90 5.93 -7.40 2.45
C ALA A 90 6.57 -7.50 3.84
N ARG A 91 7.82 -7.97 3.90
CA ARG A 91 8.60 -8.12 5.14
C ARG A 91 9.45 -6.89 5.44
N SER A 92 9.64 -6.03 4.44
CA SER A 92 10.37 -4.78 4.60
C SER A 92 9.77 -3.67 3.76
N ARG A 93 10.10 -2.45 4.16
CA ARG A 93 9.79 -1.23 3.40
C ARG A 93 10.36 -1.27 1.98
N VAL A 94 11.58 -1.80 1.83
CA VAL A 94 12.25 -1.92 0.53
C VAL A 94 11.51 -2.93 -0.34
N GLU A 95 11.09 -4.07 0.22
CA GLU A 95 10.29 -5.07 -0.49
C GLU A 95 8.95 -4.48 -0.96
N ALA A 96 8.26 -3.71 -0.11
CA ALA A 96 7.04 -3.01 -0.50
C ALA A 96 7.26 -1.99 -1.65
N ALA A 97 8.36 -1.24 -1.61
CA ALA A 97 8.72 -0.31 -2.69
C ALA A 97 9.00 -1.06 -4.01
N LEU A 98 9.71 -2.19 -3.95
CA LEU A 98 10.02 -3.01 -5.11
C LEU A 98 8.76 -3.64 -5.73
N MET A 99 7.78 -4.04 -4.91
CA MET A 99 6.49 -4.52 -5.39
C MET A 99 5.78 -3.48 -6.28
N VAL A 100 5.78 -2.20 -5.87
CA VAL A 100 5.21 -1.10 -6.67
C VAL A 100 5.97 -0.92 -7.98
N TYR A 101 7.31 -0.94 -7.91
CA TYR A 101 8.15 -0.82 -9.10
C TYR A 101 7.88 -1.92 -10.13
N ASN A 102 7.85 -3.18 -9.69
CA ASN A 102 7.55 -4.33 -10.55
C ASN A 102 6.14 -4.25 -11.13
N HIS A 103 5.16 -3.83 -10.34
CA HIS A 103 3.78 -3.65 -10.81
C HIS A 103 3.67 -2.59 -11.91
N ARG A 104 4.34 -1.44 -11.73
CA ARG A 104 4.39 -0.38 -12.75
C ARG A 104 5.03 -0.86 -14.04
N ASN A 105 6.12 -1.62 -13.94
CA ASN A 105 6.80 -2.18 -15.11
C ASN A 105 5.92 -3.18 -15.87
N ALA A 106 5.17 -4.03 -15.16
CA ALA A 106 4.24 -4.97 -15.76
C ALA A 106 3.15 -4.25 -16.57
N LEU A 107 2.54 -3.21 -15.99
CA LEU A 107 1.51 -2.41 -16.67
C LEU A 107 2.05 -1.69 -17.92
N THR A 108 3.30 -1.24 -17.89
CA THR A 108 3.92 -0.62 -19.08
C THR A 108 4.29 -1.63 -20.15
N ALA A 109 4.59 -2.88 -19.78
CA ALA A 109 4.94 -3.94 -20.72
C ALA A 109 3.72 -4.50 -21.45
N GLU A 110 2.55 -4.55 -20.80
CA GLU A 110 1.28 -4.96 -21.42
C GLU A 110 0.71 -3.92 -22.40
N ALA A 111 1.16 -2.67 -22.31
CA ALA A 111 0.70 -1.55 -23.13
C ALA A 111 1.53 -1.34 -24.42
N ALA A 112 2.57 -2.14 -24.66
CA ALA A 112 3.51 -2.05 -25.79
C ALA A 112 3.36 -3.22 -26.75
#